data_AF-A0AAU6Q1N4-F1
#
_entry.id   AF-A0AAU6Q1N4-F1
#
_cell.length_a   1.000
_cell.length_b   1.000
_cell.length_c   1.000
_cell.angle_alpha   90.00
_cell.angle_beta   90.00
_cell.angle_gamma   90.00
#
_symmetry.space_group_name_H-M   'P 1'
#
loop_
_entity.id
_entity.type
_entity.pdbx_description
1 polymer ?
#
loop_
_entity_poly.entity_id
_entity_poly.type
_entity_poly.pdbx_seq_one_letter_code
_entity_poly.pdbx_strand_id
1 'polypeptide(L)'
;MQDTAKKYEFTGLTRTVEGRKLRQIRALRPLELSDVAAGEVGGWIEKEANLSHAGECWVYPDACILEDAVVEGDCRIADRAVVRGRARLSGFILMDDDSEVTDDAVVENVARLSGSTQIYGAAVIACGQDGPQILPGIQIDFDVSYGQEYVTFGTGYSGYLVAVSSTGRVCVAGTYQTERWAGTVQEFEVWAAQYADDPEVNWLAQCVRLYAQQQGLT
;
A
#
# COMPACT_ATOMS: atom_id res chain seq x y z
N MET A 1 -23.09 -12.04 22.60
CA MET A 1 -23.07 -11.69 21.17
C MET A 1 -23.34 -10.21 21.10
N GLN A 2 -22.32 -9.38 20.89
CA GLN A 2 -22.54 -7.97 20.58
C GLN A 2 -23.04 -7.94 19.14
N ASP A 3 -24.28 -7.50 18.96
CA ASP A 3 -24.83 -7.14 17.67
C ASP A 3 -24.08 -5.89 17.21
N THR A 4 -22.99 -6.06 16.46
CA THR A 4 -22.26 -4.93 15.87
C THR A 4 -23.21 -4.25 14.90
N ALA A 5 -23.71 -3.07 15.30
CA ALA A 5 -24.63 -2.27 14.51
C ALA A 5 -24.08 -2.10 13.08
N LYS A 6 -24.93 -2.32 12.07
CA LYS A 6 -24.53 -2.22 10.67
C LYS A 6 -23.97 -0.83 10.38
N LYS A 7 -22.77 -0.79 9.79
CA LYS A 7 -22.11 0.44 9.35
C LYS A 7 -22.75 1.05 8.11
N TYR A 8 -23.24 0.20 7.20
CA TYR A 8 -23.80 0.62 5.92
C TYR A 8 -24.93 -0.31 5.46
N GLU A 9 -25.67 0.14 4.46
CA GLU A 9 -26.66 -0.63 3.71
C GLU A 9 -26.43 -0.50 2.20
N PHE A 10 -27.05 -1.38 1.41
CA PHE A 10 -27.09 -1.22 -0.04
C PHE A 10 -28.17 -0.22 -0.45
N THR A 11 -27.86 0.67 -1.38
CA THR A 11 -28.84 1.65 -1.90
C THR A 11 -29.89 1.03 -2.83
N GLY A 12 -29.64 -0.20 -3.30
CA GLY A 12 -30.41 -0.86 -4.35
C GLY A 12 -29.90 -0.58 -5.77
N LEU A 13 -29.00 0.40 -5.94
CA LEU A 13 -28.35 0.68 -7.21
C LEU A 13 -27.26 -0.36 -7.50
N THR A 14 -27.15 -0.73 -8.77
CA THR A 14 -26.21 -1.74 -9.23
C THR A 14 -25.53 -1.32 -10.52
N ARG A 15 -24.25 -1.63 -10.66
CA ARG A 15 -23.48 -1.42 -11.89
C ARG A 15 -22.71 -2.68 -12.28
N THR A 16 -22.40 -2.81 -13.56
CA THR A 16 -21.58 -3.93 -14.05
C THR A 16 -20.14 -3.46 -14.23
N VAL A 17 -19.20 -4.13 -13.58
CA VAL A 17 -17.75 -3.93 -13.74
C VAL A 17 -17.16 -5.30 -14.05
N GLU A 18 -16.43 -5.42 -15.16
CA GLU A 18 -15.79 -6.69 -15.58
C GLU A 18 -16.75 -7.89 -15.64
N GLY A 19 -18.00 -7.65 -16.04
CA GLY A 19 -19.04 -8.68 -16.10
C GLY A 19 -19.66 -9.06 -14.74
N ARG A 20 -19.21 -8.46 -13.64
CA ARG A 20 -19.70 -8.68 -12.28
C ARG A 20 -20.65 -7.57 -11.84
N LYS A 21 -21.63 -7.93 -11.02
CA LYS A 21 -22.67 -7.01 -10.53
C LYS A 21 -22.26 -6.44 -9.17
N LEU A 22 -21.88 -5.17 -9.14
CA LEU A 22 -21.58 -4.45 -7.91
C LEU A 22 -22.82 -3.69 -7.41
N ARG A 23 -22.87 -3.48 -6.10
CA ARG A 23 -23.94 -2.78 -5.38
C ARG A 23 -23.37 -1.56 -4.67
N GLN A 24 -24.05 -0.43 -4.79
CA GLN A 24 -23.62 0.79 -4.14
C GLN A 24 -24.00 0.77 -2.66
N ILE A 25 -23.12 1.31 -1.81
CA ILE A 25 -23.34 1.39 -0.36
C ILE A 25 -23.76 2.79 0.08
N ARG A 26 -24.41 2.86 1.24
CA ARG A 26 -24.76 4.10 1.94
C ARG A 26 -24.53 3.94 3.44
N ALA A 27 -23.92 4.94 4.05
CA ALA A 27 -23.60 4.94 5.47
C ALA A 27 -24.88 5.01 6.32
N LEU A 28 -24.96 4.18 7.35
CA LEU A 28 -26.09 4.18 8.30
C LEU A 28 -25.82 5.07 9.52
N ARG A 29 -24.55 5.37 9.79
CA ARG A 29 -24.07 6.21 10.89
C ARG A 29 -22.88 7.04 10.40
N PRO A 30 -22.53 8.17 11.05
CA PRO A 30 -21.27 8.83 10.77
C PRO A 30 -20.09 7.90 11.13
N LEU A 31 -18.99 8.06 10.38
CA LEU A 31 -17.74 7.36 10.68
C LEU A 31 -16.82 8.29 11.47
N GLU A 32 -16.26 7.80 12.58
CA GLU A 32 -15.51 8.64 13.53
C GLU A 32 -14.14 9.04 13.00
N LEU A 33 -13.58 8.19 12.13
CA LEU A 33 -12.27 8.36 11.53
C LEU A 33 -12.37 8.77 10.06
N SER A 34 -13.42 9.45 9.62
CA SER A 34 -13.48 10.05 8.29
C SER A 34 -14.46 11.22 8.24
N ASP A 35 -14.64 11.82 7.06
CA ASP A 35 -15.60 12.88 6.77
C ASP A 35 -17.01 12.36 6.44
N VAL A 36 -17.23 11.04 6.54
CA VAL A 36 -18.46 10.39 6.09
C VAL A 36 -19.60 10.59 7.09
N ALA A 37 -20.69 11.21 6.63
CA ALA A 37 -21.90 11.43 7.40
C ALA A 37 -22.92 10.29 7.26
N ALA A 38 -23.86 10.19 8.21
CA ALA A 38 -24.99 9.28 8.06
C ALA A 38 -25.82 9.62 6.81
N GLY A 39 -26.18 8.60 6.03
CA GLY A 39 -26.91 8.75 4.78
C GLY A 39 -26.03 9.05 3.57
N GLU A 40 -24.72 9.26 3.76
CA GLU A 40 -23.79 9.51 2.66
C GLU A 40 -23.61 8.27 1.78
N VAL A 41 -23.60 8.50 0.47
CA VAL A 41 -23.49 7.45 -0.54
C VAL A 41 -22.01 7.19 -0.81
N GLY A 42 -21.60 5.92 -0.70
CA GLY A 42 -20.24 5.48 -0.97
C GLY A 42 -20.10 4.83 -2.34
N GLY A 43 -19.01 4.09 -2.48
CA GLY A 43 -18.64 3.34 -3.68
C GLY A 43 -19.36 2.00 -3.80
N TRP A 44 -18.68 1.05 -4.44
CA TRP A 44 -19.33 -0.13 -5.00
C TRP A 44 -18.67 -1.42 -4.53
N ILE A 45 -19.46 -2.35 -3.99
CA ILE A 45 -18.98 -3.67 -3.57
C ILE A 45 -19.80 -4.80 -4.20
N GLU A 46 -19.19 -5.93 -4.53
CA GLU A 46 -19.90 -7.08 -5.11
C GLU A 46 -20.78 -7.80 -4.07
N LYS A 47 -20.22 -8.09 -2.89
CA LYS A 47 -20.86 -8.78 -1.77
C LYS A 47 -20.63 -8.08 -0.43
N GLU A 48 -21.57 -8.27 0.49
CA GLU A 48 -21.52 -7.66 1.84
C GLU A 48 -20.27 -8.09 2.60
N ALA A 49 -19.70 -9.25 2.30
CA ALA A 49 -18.44 -9.71 2.86
C ALA A 49 -17.18 -8.98 2.35
N ASN A 50 -17.27 -8.17 1.28
CA ASN A 50 -16.12 -7.44 0.75
C ASN A 50 -15.69 -6.25 1.64
N LEU A 51 -16.60 -5.71 2.45
CA LEU A 51 -16.34 -4.56 3.32
C LEU A 51 -16.87 -4.86 4.72
N SER A 52 -16.00 -4.85 5.72
CA SER A 52 -16.39 -5.20 7.08
C SER A 52 -17.36 -4.17 7.70
N HIS A 53 -18.31 -4.64 8.51
CA HIS A 53 -19.10 -3.77 9.38
C HIS A 53 -18.36 -3.39 10.67
N ALA A 54 -17.27 -4.10 11.01
CA ALA A 54 -16.37 -3.72 12.11
C ALA A 54 -15.31 -2.71 11.63
N GLY A 55 -14.85 -1.85 12.54
CA GLY A 55 -13.94 -0.75 12.22
C GLY A 55 -14.57 0.33 11.32
N GLU A 56 -13.77 1.31 10.93
CA GLU A 56 -14.23 2.49 10.18
C GLU A 56 -13.92 2.42 8.67
N CYS A 57 -13.58 1.24 8.13
CA CYS A 57 -13.28 1.12 6.70
C CYS A 57 -14.43 1.58 5.80
N TRP A 58 -14.11 2.28 4.72
CA TRP A 58 -15.06 2.92 3.82
C TRP A 58 -14.58 2.95 2.37
N VAL A 59 -15.55 2.89 1.45
CA VAL A 59 -15.33 3.00 0.01
C VAL A 59 -16.05 4.25 -0.47
N TYR A 60 -15.31 5.20 -1.06
CA TYR A 60 -15.84 6.44 -1.62
C TYR A 60 -16.44 6.23 -3.03
N PRO A 61 -17.29 7.15 -3.53
CA PRO A 61 -18.21 6.91 -4.66
C PRO A 61 -17.66 6.25 -5.93
N ASP A 62 -16.43 6.56 -6.32
CA ASP A 62 -15.84 6.09 -7.58
C ASP A 62 -15.13 4.72 -7.43
N ALA A 63 -14.74 4.35 -6.22
CA ALA A 63 -13.92 3.18 -5.94
C ALA A 63 -14.75 1.89 -5.93
N CYS A 64 -14.08 0.74 -6.12
CA CYS A 64 -14.74 -0.56 -6.06
C CYS A 64 -13.95 -1.69 -5.44
N ILE A 65 -14.70 -2.59 -4.79
CA ILE A 65 -14.22 -3.87 -4.26
C ILE A 65 -15.04 -5.00 -4.89
N LEU A 66 -14.38 -5.98 -5.48
CA LEU A 66 -15.03 -7.08 -6.17
C LEU A 66 -14.32 -8.40 -5.92
N GLU A 67 -14.94 -9.49 -6.37
CA GLU A 67 -14.48 -10.86 -6.22
C GLU A 67 -14.40 -11.30 -4.74
N ASP A 68 -13.33 -11.97 -4.34
CA ASP A 68 -13.10 -12.50 -2.99
C ASP A 68 -12.30 -11.54 -2.10
N ALA A 69 -12.06 -10.31 -2.56
CA ALA A 69 -11.33 -9.31 -1.78
C ALA A 69 -12.07 -8.94 -0.48
N VAL A 70 -11.32 -8.67 0.58
CA VAL A 70 -11.85 -8.28 1.90
C VAL A 70 -11.15 -7.02 2.39
N VAL A 71 -11.94 -6.02 2.79
CA VAL A 71 -11.45 -4.76 3.36
C VAL A 71 -12.03 -4.56 4.76
N GLU A 72 -11.16 -4.44 5.76
CA GLU A 72 -11.51 -4.31 7.18
C GLU A 72 -10.60 -3.32 7.93
N GLY A 73 -10.82 -3.14 9.24
CA GLY A 73 -10.14 -2.10 10.02
C GLY A 73 -10.62 -0.69 9.63
N ASP A 74 -9.69 0.22 9.38
CA ASP A 74 -9.92 1.66 9.15
C ASP A 74 -9.47 2.12 7.76
N CYS A 75 -9.62 1.24 6.77
CA CYS A 75 -9.22 1.48 5.38
C CYS A 75 -10.12 2.49 4.66
N ARG A 76 -9.56 3.49 3.98
CA ARG A 76 -10.25 4.44 3.12
C ARG A 76 -9.85 4.21 1.67
N ILE A 77 -10.81 3.76 0.86
CA ILE A 77 -10.60 3.46 -0.56
C ILE A 77 -11.33 4.51 -1.39
N ALA A 78 -10.60 5.31 -2.15
CA ALA A 78 -11.08 6.51 -2.81
C ALA A 78 -10.70 6.59 -4.29
N ASP A 79 -11.20 7.63 -4.96
CA ASP A 79 -11.07 7.85 -6.40
C ASP A 79 -11.43 6.60 -7.21
N ARG A 80 -10.66 6.29 -8.25
CA ARG A 80 -10.87 5.13 -9.12
C ARG A 80 -10.18 3.86 -8.61
N ALA A 81 -9.87 3.77 -7.32
CA ALA A 81 -9.18 2.63 -6.74
C ALA A 81 -9.98 1.32 -6.85
N VAL A 82 -9.28 0.21 -7.08
CA VAL A 82 -9.86 -1.13 -7.29
C VAL A 82 -9.19 -2.16 -6.39
N VAL A 83 -9.99 -2.93 -5.64
CA VAL A 83 -9.52 -4.09 -4.86
C VAL A 83 -10.25 -5.34 -5.34
N ARG A 84 -9.50 -6.35 -5.81
CA ARG A 84 -10.06 -7.58 -6.43
C ARG A 84 -9.22 -8.83 -6.14
N GLY A 85 -9.56 -9.97 -6.75
CA GLY A 85 -8.92 -11.26 -6.46
C GLY A 85 -9.30 -11.81 -5.09
N ARG A 86 -8.31 -12.34 -4.37
CA ARG A 86 -8.35 -12.78 -2.97
C ARG A 86 -7.64 -11.78 -2.03
N ALA A 87 -7.48 -10.53 -2.46
CA ALA A 87 -6.74 -9.51 -1.73
C ALA A 87 -7.36 -9.19 -0.37
N ARG A 88 -6.53 -8.84 0.61
CA ARG A 88 -6.96 -8.50 1.98
C ARG A 88 -6.34 -7.19 2.41
N LEU A 89 -7.17 -6.23 2.78
CA LEU A 89 -6.74 -4.95 3.34
C LEU A 89 -7.27 -4.84 4.78
N SER A 90 -6.38 -4.62 5.75
CA SER A 90 -6.79 -4.46 7.15
C SER A 90 -5.93 -3.46 7.94
N GLY A 91 -6.53 -2.43 8.53
CA GLY A 91 -5.82 -1.42 9.30
C GLY A 91 -6.11 0.00 8.81
N PHE A 92 -5.22 0.96 9.05
CA PHE A 92 -5.31 2.35 8.61
C PHE A 92 -4.73 2.53 7.21
N ILE A 93 -5.42 2.04 6.19
CA ILE A 93 -4.96 2.11 4.79
C ILE A 93 -5.65 3.27 4.07
N LEU A 94 -4.91 4.11 3.36
CA LEU A 94 -5.46 5.07 2.40
C LEU A 94 -5.11 4.61 0.98
N MET A 95 -6.09 4.37 0.14
CA MET A 95 -5.90 3.96 -1.25
C MET A 95 -6.63 4.95 -2.16
N ASP A 96 -5.90 5.65 -3.03
CA ASP A 96 -6.40 6.73 -3.88
C ASP A 96 -5.76 6.66 -5.30
N ASP A 97 -6.06 7.62 -6.19
CA ASP A 97 -5.36 7.85 -7.47
C ASP A 97 -5.23 6.62 -8.42
N ASP A 98 -6.33 5.93 -8.75
CA ASP A 98 -6.33 4.76 -9.65
C ASP A 98 -5.50 3.56 -9.17
N SER A 99 -5.19 3.48 -7.87
CA SER A 99 -4.44 2.34 -7.35
C SER A 99 -5.22 1.03 -7.46
N GLU A 100 -4.51 -0.09 -7.57
CA GLU A 100 -5.08 -1.43 -7.71
C GLU A 100 -4.38 -2.43 -6.78
N VAL A 101 -5.18 -3.23 -6.05
CA VAL A 101 -4.72 -4.39 -5.28
C VAL A 101 -5.48 -5.64 -5.76
N THR A 102 -4.77 -6.66 -6.22
CA THR A 102 -5.34 -7.88 -6.83
C THR A 102 -4.67 -9.16 -6.33
N ASP A 103 -5.11 -10.31 -6.85
CA ASP A 103 -4.60 -11.65 -6.57
C ASP A 103 -4.64 -12.02 -5.08
N ASP A 104 -3.54 -12.50 -4.48
CA ASP A 104 -3.43 -12.93 -3.08
C ASP A 104 -2.82 -11.85 -2.18
N ALA A 105 -2.79 -10.59 -2.63
CA ALA A 105 -2.09 -9.52 -1.92
C ALA A 105 -2.71 -9.21 -0.57
N VAL A 106 -1.88 -9.06 0.45
CA VAL A 106 -2.26 -8.72 1.82
C VAL A 106 -1.62 -7.38 2.18
N VAL A 107 -2.44 -6.38 2.51
CA VAL A 107 -1.99 -5.06 2.97
C VAL A 107 -2.56 -4.86 4.38
N GLU A 108 -1.71 -4.64 5.35
CA GLU A 108 -2.07 -4.55 6.76
C GLU A 108 -1.45 -3.33 7.45
N ASN A 109 -1.99 -2.98 8.61
CA ASN A 109 -1.55 -1.89 9.46
C ASN A 109 -1.75 -0.51 8.79
N VAL A 110 -0.73 0.35 8.67
CA VAL A 110 -0.85 1.75 8.21
C VAL A 110 -0.17 1.95 6.87
N ALA A 111 -0.91 2.05 5.77
CA ALA A 111 -0.32 2.18 4.43
C ALA A 111 -1.00 3.28 3.61
N ARG A 112 -0.24 3.94 2.73
CA ARG A 112 -0.81 4.80 1.67
C ARG A 112 -0.45 4.24 0.29
N LEU A 113 -1.47 3.97 -0.51
CA LEU A 113 -1.40 3.49 -1.88
C LEU A 113 -1.92 4.59 -2.79
N SER A 114 -1.02 5.23 -3.54
CA SER A 114 -1.35 6.40 -4.37
C SER A 114 -0.62 6.36 -5.71
N GLY A 115 -1.03 7.18 -6.68
CA GLY A 115 -0.31 7.32 -7.94
C GLY A 115 -0.35 6.10 -8.86
N SER A 116 -1.51 5.47 -9.01
CA SER A 116 -1.66 4.28 -9.87
C SER A 116 -0.76 3.12 -9.40
N THR A 117 -0.63 2.95 -8.08
CA THR A 117 0.11 1.84 -7.47
C THR A 117 -0.58 0.50 -7.83
N GLN A 118 0.19 -0.52 -8.25
CA GLN A 118 -0.32 -1.85 -8.57
C GLN A 118 0.32 -2.91 -7.68
N ILE A 119 -0.49 -3.62 -6.88
CA ILE A 119 -0.06 -4.70 -6.01
C ILE A 119 -0.79 -5.98 -6.42
N TYR A 120 -0.05 -7.06 -6.64
CA TYR A 120 -0.56 -8.32 -7.18
C TYR A 120 0.29 -9.51 -6.70
N GLY A 121 -0.07 -10.73 -7.09
CA GLY A 121 0.55 -11.96 -6.56
C GLY A 121 0.32 -12.18 -5.07
N ALA A 122 1.26 -12.84 -4.38
CA ALA A 122 1.20 -13.15 -2.94
C ALA A 122 1.96 -12.12 -2.08
N ALA A 123 1.86 -10.83 -2.43
CA ALA A 123 2.58 -9.75 -1.73
C ALA A 123 2.02 -9.50 -0.32
N VAL A 124 2.89 -9.24 0.67
CA VAL A 124 2.49 -8.85 2.03
C VAL A 124 3.09 -7.48 2.38
N ILE A 125 2.24 -6.50 2.65
CA ILE A 125 2.61 -5.12 2.99
C ILE A 125 2.09 -4.81 4.39
N ALA A 126 2.95 -4.69 5.39
CA ALA A 126 2.56 -4.40 6.77
C ALA A 126 3.36 -3.19 7.31
N CYS A 127 2.73 -2.02 7.40
CA CYS A 127 3.44 -0.77 7.73
C CYS A 127 3.02 -0.22 9.11
N GLY A 128 3.97 0.07 10.01
CA GLY A 128 3.67 0.64 11.34
C GLY A 128 3.15 2.08 11.30
N GLN A 129 2.76 2.63 12.45
CA GLN A 129 2.04 3.93 12.57
C GLN A 129 2.72 5.17 11.94
N ASP A 130 3.98 5.08 11.52
CA ASP A 130 4.75 6.15 10.85
C ASP A 130 5.48 5.67 9.56
N GLY A 131 4.91 4.69 8.82
CA GLY A 131 5.53 3.97 7.69
C GLY A 131 5.76 4.73 6.36
N PRO A 132 6.46 4.14 5.37
CA PRO A 132 7.02 4.84 4.20
C PRO A 132 5.97 5.28 3.18
N GLN A 133 6.27 6.37 2.46
CA GLN A 133 5.52 6.80 1.28
C GLN A 133 5.94 5.99 0.05
N ILE A 134 5.00 5.23 -0.52
CA ILE A 134 5.18 4.52 -1.80
C ILE A 134 4.74 5.48 -2.92
N LEU A 135 5.66 5.79 -3.82
CA LEU A 135 5.43 6.72 -4.92
C LEU A 135 4.71 6.04 -6.11
N PRO A 136 4.04 6.83 -6.98
CA PRO A 136 3.40 6.35 -8.20
C PRO A 136 4.27 5.40 -9.05
N GLY A 137 3.72 4.27 -9.50
CA GLY A 137 4.36 3.37 -10.46
C GLY A 137 5.38 2.36 -9.90
N ILE A 138 5.46 2.18 -8.57
CA ILE A 138 6.36 1.22 -7.93
C ILE A 138 5.70 -0.15 -7.81
N GLN A 139 6.43 -1.20 -8.20
CA GLN A 139 6.04 -2.60 -8.06
C GLN A 139 6.82 -3.24 -6.88
N ILE A 140 6.11 -3.79 -5.89
CA ILE A 140 6.68 -4.43 -4.70
C ILE A 140 6.29 -5.91 -4.69
N ASP A 141 7.28 -6.81 -4.72
CA ASP A 141 7.11 -8.26 -4.83
C ASP A 141 7.89 -9.06 -3.75
N PHE A 142 8.10 -8.46 -2.58
CA PHE A 142 8.76 -9.06 -1.41
C PHE A 142 8.32 -8.44 -0.07
N ASP A 143 8.63 -9.12 1.04
CA ASP A 143 8.22 -8.74 2.40
C ASP A 143 8.96 -7.50 2.92
N VAL A 144 8.20 -6.53 3.43
CA VAL A 144 8.70 -5.29 4.05
C VAL A 144 8.41 -5.33 5.56
N SER A 145 9.43 -5.15 6.41
CA SER A 145 9.28 -5.12 7.89
C SER A 145 9.74 -3.78 8.48
N TYR A 146 8.93 -3.15 9.35
CA TYR A 146 9.14 -1.75 9.76
C TYR A 146 9.24 -1.51 11.28
N GLY A 147 10.20 -0.64 11.65
CA GLY A 147 10.40 -0.10 13.00
C GLY A 147 11.40 1.07 13.08
N GLN A 148 11.70 1.75 11.96
CA GLN A 148 12.66 2.87 11.87
C GLN A 148 12.12 3.92 10.87
N GLU A 149 12.53 5.18 10.92
CA GLU A 149 12.18 6.19 9.88
C GLU A 149 13.06 5.93 8.65
N TYR A 150 12.59 6.01 7.40
CA TYR A 150 13.45 5.75 6.22
C TYR A 150 13.34 6.83 5.13
N VAL A 151 14.42 6.99 4.35
CA VAL A 151 14.50 7.78 3.12
C VAL A 151 14.74 6.83 1.94
N THR A 152 14.02 7.05 0.83
CA THR A 152 14.10 6.22 -0.37
C THR A 152 14.79 6.93 -1.54
N PHE A 153 15.62 6.21 -2.27
CA PHE A 153 16.31 6.65 -3.49
C PHE A 153 15.95 5.71 -4.64
N GLY A 154 15.57 6.24 -5.80
CA GLY A 154 15.17 5.44 -6.95
C GLY A 154 15.89 5.86 -8.23
N THR A 155 16.19 4.90 -9.11
CA THR A 155 16.70 5.18 -10.46
C THR A 155 15.67 4.77 -11.52
N GLY A 156 15.38 5.69 -12.44
CA GLY A 156 14.25 5.57 -13.36
C GLY A 156 14.41 4.57 -14.51
N TYR A 157 15.63 4.06 -14.77
CA TYR A 157 15.90 3.18 -15.92
C TYR A 157 16.09 1.71 -15.55
N SER A 158 16.79 1.40 -14.44
CA SER A 158 17.00 -0.01 -14.00
C SER A 158 16.03 -0.48 -12.92
N GLY A 159 15.27 0.44 -12.31
CA GLY A 159 14.29 0.12 -11.27
C GLY A 159 14.89 -0.23 -9.91
N TYR A 160 16.11 0.22 -9.60
CA TYR A 160 16.65 0.09 -8.26
C TYR A 160 15.92 1.03 -7.31
N LEU A 161 15.45 0.50 -6.18
CA LEU A 161 14.96 1.28 -5.04
C LEU A 161 15.83 0.97 -3.83
N VAL A 162 16.42 2.00 -3.23
CA VAL A 162 17.21 1.88 -2.00
C VAL A 162 16.52 2.64 -0.89
N ALA A 163 16.15 1.97 0.21
CA ALA A 163 15.66 2.64 1.41
C ALA A 163 16.73 2.60 2.50
N VAL A 164 16.92 3.73 3.19
CA VAL A 164 17.88 3.89 4.29
C VAL A 164 17.15 4.38 5.53
N SER A 165 17.26 3.66 6.63
CA SER A 165 16.65 4.03 7.91
C SER A 165 17.45 5.11 8.64
N SER A 166 16.82 5.81 9.58
CA SER A 166 17.45 6.71 10.55
C SER A 166 18.40 6.01 11.53
N THR A 167 18.42 4.67 11.58
CA THR A 167 19.42 3.89 12.34
C THR A 167 20.46 3.18 11.45
N GLY A 168 20.53 3.54 10.17
CA GLY A 168 21.57 3.04 9.27
C GLY A 168 21.34 1.63 8.69
N ARG A 169 20.12 1.10 8.74
CA ARG A 169 19.70 -0.05 7.91
C ARG A 169 19.45 0.38 6.48
N VAL A 170 19.91 -0.40 5.52
CA VAL A 170 19.72 -0.18 4.09
C VAL A 170 19.07 -1.41 3.48
N CYS A 171 18.09 -1.21 2.60
CA CYS A 171 17.54 -2.26 1.75
C CYS A 171 17.52 -1.82 0.29
N VAL A 172 17.81 -2.74 -0.61
CA VAL A 172 17.83 -2.57 -2.06
C VAL A 172 16.78 -3.51 -2.65
N ALA A 173 15.76 -2.93 -3.27
CA ALA A 173 14.89 -3.62 -4.19
C ALA A 173 15.49 -3.53 -5.59
N GLY A 174 15.78 -4.68 -6.18
CA GLY A 174 16.16 -4.81 -7.58
C GLY A 174 14.99 -5.27 -8.45
N THR A 175 15.10 -5.12 -9.77
CA THR A 175 14.20 -5.76 -10.74
C THR A 175 14.60 -7.24 -10.93
N TYR A 176 13.88 -8.00 -11.78
CA TYR A 176 14.10 -9.44 -12.04
C TYR A 176 15.55 -9.85 -12.39
N GLN A 177 16.43 -8.90 -12.71
CA GLN A 177 17.81 -9.12 -13.13
C GLN A 177 18.86 -8.76 -12.06
N THR A 178 18.47 -8.13 -10.95
CA THR A 178 19.41 -7.63 -9.94
C THR A 178 19.09 -8.19 -8.56
N GLU A 179 20.15 -8.50 -7.79
CA GLU A 179 20.01 -9.15 -6.49
C GLU A 179 19.41 -8.19 -5.46
N ARG A 180 18.35 -8.65 -4.79
CA ARG A 180 17.77 -7.99 -3.62
C ARG A 180 18.79 -8.06 -2.48
N TRP A 181 18.94 -6.97 -1.73
CA TRP A 181 19.97 -6.90 -0.68
C TRP A 181 19.50 -6.08 0.52
N ALA A 182 19.94 -6.45 1.74
CA ALA A 182 19.73 -5.65 2.94
C ALA A 182 20.89 -5.79 3.93
N GLY A 183 21.19 -4.73 4.68
CA GLY A 183 22.30 -4.69 5.63
C GLY A 183 22.44 -3.33 6.31
N THR A 184 23.61 -3.04 6.87
CA THR A 184 23.95 -1.70 7.37
C THR A 184 24.46 -0.79 6.24
N VAL A 185 24.62 0.51 6.51
CA VAL A 185 25.27 1.45 5.58
C VAL A 185 26.66 0.95 5.17
N GLN A 186 27.46 0.44 6.11
CA GLN A 186 28.81 -0.07 5.82
C GLN A 186 28.76 -1.34 4.94
N GLU A 187 27.84 -2.26 5.22
CA GLU A 187 27.66 -3.46 4.41
C GLU A 187 27.14 -3.11 3.00
N PHE A 188 26.33 -2.05 2.88
CA PHE A 188 25.81 -1.56 1.60
C PHE A 188 26.93 -0.99 0.72
N GLU A 189 27.89 -0.27 1.29
CA GLU A 189 29.04 0.22 0.52
C GLU A 189 29.87 -0.94 -0.06
N VAL A 190 30.02 -2.03 0.69
CA VAL A 190 30.72 -3.24 0.24
C VAL A 190 29.92 -3.95 -0.86
N TRP A 191 28.59 -4.02 -0.73
CA TRP A 191 27.72 -4.56 -1.77
C TRP A 191 27.76 -3.71 -3.05
N ALA A 192 27.58 -2.40 -2.93
CA ALA A 192 27.58 -1.48 -4.08
C ALA A 192 28.92 -1.49 -4.85
N ALA A 193 30.04 -1.71 -4.15
CA ALA A 193 31.36 -1.84 -4.78
C ALA A 193 31.49 -3.04 -5.73
N GLN A 194 30.64 -4.08 -5.58
CA GLN A 194 30.61 -5.22 -6.50
C GLN A 194 30.00 -4.84 -7.87
N TYR A 195 29.25 -3.74 -7.92
CA TYR A 195 28.62 -3.18 -9.11
C TYR A 195 29.26 -1.85 -9.51
N ALA A 196 30.58 -1.70 -9.31
CA ALA A 196 31.30 -0.45 -9.57
C ALA A 196 31.23 0.02 -11.04
N ASP A 197 30.91 -0.88 -11.98
CA ASP A 197 30.70 -0.55 -13.40
C ASP A 197 29.26 -0.07 -13.70
N ASP A 198 28.33 -0.17 -12.75
CA ASP A 198 26.94 0.28 -12.88
C ASP A 198 26.83 1.76 -12.40
N PRO A 199 26.59 2.72 -13.32
CA PRO A 199 26.51 4.14 -12.96
C PRO A 199 25.32 4.47 -12.04
N GLU A 200 24.26 3.65 -12.04
CA GLU A 200 23.08 3.85 -11.20
C GLU A 200 23.35 3.40 -9.76
N VAL A 201 23.98 2.24 -9.59
CA VAL A 201 24.40 1.76 -8.26
C VAL A 201 25.44 2.71 -7.65
N ASN A 202 26.35 3.25 -8.45
CA ASN A 202 27.31 4.26 -8.01
C ASN A 202 26.63 5.55 -7.53
N TRP A 203 25.61 6.02 -8.24
CA TRP A 203 24.85 7.21 -7.83
C TRP A 203 24.08 6.95 -6.53
N LEU A 204 23.40 5.79 -6.42
CA LEU A 204 22.71 5.38 -5.20
C LEU A 204 23.66 5.29 -4.00
N ALA A 205 24.85 4.73 -4.20
CA ALA A 205 25.90 4.67 -3.18
C ALA A 205 26.29 6.06 -2.66
N GLN A 206 26.38 7.06 -3.54
CA GLN A 206 26.65 8.44 -3.14
C GLN A 206 25.49 9.05 -2.35
N CYS A 207 24.25 8.81 -2.76
CA CYS A 207 23.06 9.26 -2.03
C CYS A 207 22.99 8.70 -0.61
N VAL A 208 23.17 7.39 -0.44
CA VAL A 208 23.20 6.74 0.88
C VAL A 208 24.32 7.28 1.75
N ARG A 209 25.52 7.48 1.19
CA ARG A 209 26.66 8.05 1.91
C ARG A 209 26.40 9.47 2.41
N LEU A 210 25.85 10.35 1.57
CA LEU A 210 25.54 11.72 1.94
C LEU A 210 24.46 11.79 3.03
N TYR A 211 23.43 10.95 2.91
CA TYR A 211 22.39 10.84 3.95
C TYR A 211 22.98 10.34 5.28
N ALA A 212 23.78 9.27 5.25
CA ALA A 212 24.43 8.72 6.43
C ALA A 212 25.32 9.77 7.14
N GLN A 213 26.05 10.60 6.39
CA GLN A 213 26.85 11.69 6.95
C GLN A 213 26.00 12.77 7.63
N GLN A 214 24.87 13.15 7.03
CA GLN A 214 23.96 14.16 7.61
C GLN A 214 23.29 13.67 8.90
N GLN A 215 23.05 12.36 9.00
CA GLN A 215 22.41 11.74 10.16
C GLN A 215 23.40 11.23 11.22
N GLY A 216 24.72 11.32 10.98
CA GLY A 216 25.73 10.81 11.90
C GLY A 216 25.78 9.28 12.00
N LEU A 217 25.46 8.58 10.91
CA LEU A 217 25.38 7.11 10.82
C LEU A 217 26.65 6.43 10.33
N THR A 218 27.71 7.22 10.08
CA THR A 218 29.03 6.76 9.60
C THR A 218 29.92 6.22 10.71
#